data_AF-A0A8T4CI23-F1
#
_entry.id   AF-A0A8T4CI23-F1
#
_cell.length_a   1.000
_cell.length_b   1.000
_cell.length_c   1.000
_cell.angle_alpha   90.00
_cell.angle_beta   90.00
_cell.angle_gamma   90.00
#
_symmetry.space_group_name_H-M   'P 1'
#
loop_
_entity.id
_entity.type
_entity.pdbx_description
1 polymer ?
#
loop_
_entity_poly.entity_id
_entity_poly.type
_entity_poly.pdbx_seq_one_letter_code
_entity_poly.pdbx_strand_id
1 'polypeptide(L)'
;MGFLDYAWAVSSQKDKKKVKILQDSSLNQPVLLPDNFGFTIKLPTIQFLEGGKISYLGEKLTLNKMGKSKVGRLFRAAVLHLTTHTLLPLPKEKVAPSDSDSFTEAFAKSIIRDVYVNAYLQAGYPDRFVDIAYANALSFQRIKPVERIFATSTKVMTALLSKINMGLVKGSLETEEEQTVNTLFQDLMTLK
;
A
#
# COMPACT_ATOMS: atom_id res chain seq x y z
N MET A 1 23.23 8.39 -15.82
CA MET A 1 21.81 8.18 -15.44
C MET A 1 21.74 6.99 -14.50
N GLY A 2 21.31 7.16 -13.25
CA GLY A 2 21.24 6.07 -12.26
C GLY A 2 20.00 5.19 -12.43
N PHE A 3 19.96 4.02 -11.78
CA PHE A 3 18.78 3.13 -11.78
C PHE A 3 17.50 3.85 -11.32
N LEU A 4 17.62 4.74 -10.33
CA LEU A 4 16.49 5.55 -9.89
C LEU A 4 16.03 6.48 -11.02
N ASP A 5 16.94 7.23 -11.65
CA ASP A 5 16.61 8.13 -12.77
C ASP A 5 16.01 7.37 -13.98
N TYR A 6 16.48 6.15 -14.25
CA TYR A 6 15.98 5.29 -15.32
C TYR A 6 14.60 4.71 -15.00
N ALA A 7 14.42 4.09 -13.83
CA ALA A 7 13.12 3.58 -13.38
C ALA A 7 12.10 4.73 -13.29
N TRP A 8 12.56 5.91 -12.90
CA TRP A 8 11.80 7.16 -12.86
C TRP A 8 11.31 7.55 -14.26
N ALA A 9 12.23 7.67 -15.23
CA ALA A 9 11.92 8.07 -16.60
C ALA A 9 11.00 7.06 -17.32
N VAL A 10 11.16 5.76 -17.08
CA VAL A 10 10.34 4.71 -17.70
C VAL A 10 8.94 4.63 -17.06
N SER A 11 8.80 4.92 -15.75
CA SER A 11 7.50 4.99 -15.09
C SER A 11 6.61 6.14 -15.60
N SER A 12 7.21 7.21 -16.15
CA SER A 12 6.48 8.32 -16.76
C SER A 12 5.91 8.01 -18.15
N GLN A 13 6.06 6.79 -18.67
CA GLN A 13 5.45 6.39 -19.94
C GLN A 13 4.06 5.78 -19.74
N LYS A 14 3.09 6.24 -20.53
CA LYS A 14 1.76 5.63 -20.62
C LYS A 14 1.92 4.21 -21.17
N ASP A 15 1.74 3.19 -20.33
CA ASP A 15 1.55 1.82 -20.80
C ASP A 15 0.19 1.72 -21.53
N LYS A 16 0.00 0.69 -22.36
CA LYS A 16 -1.26 0.31 -23.03
C LYS A 16 -2.48 0.26 -22.09
N LYS A 17 -2.24 0.24 -20.77
CA LYS A 17 -3.20 0.31 -19.66
C LYS A 17 -3.73 1.73 -19.35
N LYS A 18 -3.29 2.77 -20.07
CA LYS A 18 -3.73 4.16 -19.90
C LYS A 18 -3.51 4.72 -18.48
N VAL A 19 -2.41 4.31 -17.84
CA VAL A 19 -2.00 4.82 -16.52
C VAL A 19 -0.89 5.85 -16.69
N LYS A 20 -1.07 7.04 -16.11
CA LYS A 20 -0.08 8.12 -16.08
C LYS A 20 0.55 8.18 -14.69
N ILE A 21 1.87 8.14 -14.57
CA ILE A 21 2.56 8.26 -13.28
C ILE A 21 3.23 9.63 -13.19
N LEU A 22 2.94 10.36 -12.12
CA LEU A 22 3.44 11.70 -11.83
C LEU A 22 4.12 11.75 -10.47
N GLN A 23 5.03 12.72 -10.33
CA GLN A 23 5.63 13.10 -9.07
C GLN A 23 4.90 14.31 -8.49
N ASP A 24 4.70 14.36 -7.19
CA ASP A 24 4.07 15.49 -6.51
C ASP A 24 4.73 15.71 -5.14
N SER A 25 5.43 16.84 -4.98
CA SER A 25 6.14 17.17 -3.75
C SER A 25 5.22 17.59 -2.61
N SER A 26 3.94 17.88 -2.91
CA SER A 26 2.94 18.22 -1.88
C SER A 26 2.37 16.98 -1.18
N LEU A 27 2.60 15.79 -1.75
CA LEU A 27 2.06 14.54 -1.23
C LEU A 27 3.04 13.85 -0.27
N ASN A 28 2.49 13.32 0.82
CA ASN A 28 3.21 12.43 1.74
C ASN A 28 2.90 10.95 1.51
N GLN A 29 1.83 10.66 0.77
CA GLN A 29 1.39 9.31 0.42
C GLN A 29 1.00 9.23 -1.06
N PRO A 30 1.14 8.07 -1.70
CA PRO A 30 0.70 7.88 -3.07
C PRO A 30 -0.81 8.05 -3.21
N VAL A 31 -1.24 8.52 -4.37
CA VAL A 31 -2.67 8.66 -4.70
C VAL A 31 -2.93 8.09 -6.08
N LEU A 32 -4.04 7.35 -6.22
CA LEU A 32 -4.56 6.88 -7.50
C LEU A 32 -5.85 7.64 -7.80
N LEU A 33 -5.89 8.35 -8.92
CA LEU A 33 -7.02 9.17 -9.35
C LEU A 33 -7.52 8.70 -10.72
N PRO A 34 -8.84 8.65 -10.96
CA PRO A 34 -9.35 8.55 -12.32
C PRO A 34 -9.06 9.85 -13.09
N ASP A 35 -8.84 9.75 -14.40
CA ASP A 35 -8.74 10.91 -15.30
C ASP A 35 -9.49 10.66 -16.62
N ASN A 36 -9.57 11.68 -17.48
CA ASN A 36 -10.28 11.62 -18.77
C ASN A 36 -9.74 10.53 -19.72
N PHE A 37 -8.57 9.98 -19.46
CA PHE A 37 -7.90 9.00 -20.30
C PHE A 37 -7.77 7.63 -19.62
N GLY A 38 -8.11 7.49 -18.35
CA GLY A 38 -7.92 6.27 -17.56
C GLY A 38 -7.65 6.60 -16.10
N PHE A 39 -6.38 6.51 -15.69
CA PHE A 39 -5.94 6.75 -14.32
C PHE A 39 -4.62 7.50 -14.25
N THR A 40 -4.49 8.38 -13.26
CA THR A 40 -3.24 9.01 -12.87
C THR A 40 -2.81 8.53 -11.47
N ILE A 41 -1.61 7.98 -11.38
CA ILE A 41 -0.91 7.73 -10.12
C ILE A 41 -0.04 8.94 -9.82
N LYS A 42 -0.18 9.52 -8.64
CA LYS A 42 0.73 10.53 -8.11
C LYS A 42 1.56 9.91 -6.99
N LEU A 43 2.88 9.99 -7.11
CA LEU A 43 3.84 9.52 -6.12
C LEU A 43 4.50 10.72 -5.43
N PRO A 44 4.70 10.67 -4.10
CA PRO A 44 5.51 11.64 -3.40
C PRO A 44 6.90 11.79 -4.03
N THR A 45 7.41 13.02 -4.09
CA THR A 45 8.81 13.25 -4.46
C THR A 45 9.75 12.75 -3.37
N ILE A 46 10.84 12.08 -3.75
CA ILE A 46 11.91 11.71 -2.80
C ILE A 46 12.55 12.99 -2.25
N GLN A 47 12.65 13.09 -0.93
CA GLN A 47 13.25 14.24 -0.27
C GLN A 47 14.69 13.91 0.14
N PHE A 48 15.65 14.73 -0.31
CA PHE A 48 17.02 14.66 0.17
C PHE A 48 17.15 15.55 1.40
N LEU A 49 17.57 14.96 2.52
CA LEU A 49 17.69 15.64 3.79
C LEU A 49 19.16 15.92 4.11
N GLU A 50 19.39 16.93 4.93
CA GLU A 50 20.71 17.23 5.48
C GLU A 50 21.30 16.03 6.24
N GLY A 51 22.63 15.97 6.32
CA GLY A 51 23.35 14.88 6.96
C GLY A 51 23.36 13.57 6.15
N GLY A 52 23.21 13.66 4.83
CA GLY A 52 23.32 12.51 3.93
C GLY A 52 22.19 11.50 4.14
N LYS A 53 20.94 11.99 4.26
CA LYS A 53 19.75 11.15 4.41
C LYS A 53 18.79 11.35 3.24
N ILE A 54 17.94 10.35 3.00
CA ILE A 54 16.85 10.38 2.04
C ILE A 54 15.55 9.99 2.74
N SER A 55 14.46 10.67 2.37
CA SER A 55 13.13 10.44 2.90
C SER A 55 12.17 10.07 1.79
N TYR A 56 11.43 8.98 1.97
CA TYR A 56 10.43 8.52 1.02
C TYR A 56 9.35 7.69 1.72
N LEU A 57 8.07 7.99 1.49
CA LEU A 57 6.91 7.29 2.09
C LEU A 57 6.97 7.19 3.63
N GLY A 58 7.50 8.22 4.28
CA GLY A 58 7.69 8.29 5.72
C GLY A 58 8.90 7.55 6.27
N GLU A 59 9.68 6.87 5.42
CA GLU A 59 10.95 6.24 5.80
C GLU A 59 12.11 7.22 5.66
N LYS A 60 12.97 7.30 6.68
CA LYS A 60 14.22 8.06 6.65
C LYS A 60 15.40 7.09 6.60
N LEU A 61 16.16 7.14 5.51
CA LEU A 61 17.25 6.20 5.21
C LEU A 61 18.55 6.95 4.95
N THR A 62 19.69 6.29 5.16
CA THR A 62 21.00 6.85 4.82
C THR A 62 21.17 6.93 3.30
N LEU A 63 21.75 8.02 2.79
CA LEU A 63 22.08 8.22 1.38
C LEU A 63 23.34 7.42 0.99
N ASN A 64 23.21 6.10 0.98
CA ASN A 64 24.23 5.18 0.49
C ASN A 64 23.61 4.15 -0.48
N LYS A 65 24.41 3.24 -1.03
CA LYS A 65 23.93 2.21 -1.98
C LYS A 65 22.75 1.39 -1.41
N MET A 66 22.83 1.03 -0.13
CA MET A 66 21.80 0.27 0.56
C MET A 66 20.50 1.08 0.72
N GLY A 67 20.58 2.32 1.19
CA GLY A 67 19.41 3.19 1.35
C GLY A 67 18.72 3.50 0.02
N LYS A 68 19.50 3.79 -1.04
CA LYS A 68 18.96 3.97 -2.39
C LYS A 68 18.24 2.71 -2.89
N SER A 69 18.79 1.52 -2.62
CA SER A 69 18.12 0.25 -2.94
C SER A 69 16.79 0.10 -2.21
N LYS A 70 16.75 0.38 -0.90
CA LYS A 70 15.52 0.35 -0.07
C LYS A 70 14.45 1.32 -0.58
N VAL A 71 14.82 2.55 -0.95
CA VAL A 71 13.90 3.50 -1.59
C VAL A 71 13.38 2.96 -2.92
N GLY A 72 14.25 2.35 -3.73
CA GLY A 72 13.85 1.69 -4.97
C GLY A 72 12.81 0.57 -4.76
N ARG A 73 12.93 -0.22 -3.69
CA ARG A 73 11.94 -1.25 -3.33
C ARG A 73 10.58 -0.63 -2.98
N LEU A 74 10.57 0.40 -2.15
CA LEU A 74 9.34 1.14 -1.79
C LEU A 74 8.66 1.74 -3.02
N PHE A 75 9.44 2.34 -3.91
CA PHE A 75 8.93 2.92 -5.15
C PHE A 75 8.27 1.85 -6.03
N ARG A 76 8.97 0.72 -6.26
CA ARG A 76 8.42 -0.39 -7.06
C ARG A 76 7.19 -1.00 -6.42
N ALA A 77 7.16 -1.16 -5.09
CA ALA A 77 5.99 -1.64 -4.37
C ALA A 77 4.78 -0.71 -4.58
N ALA A 78 4.96 0.60 -4.41
CA ALA A 78 3.89 1.59 -4.63
C ALA A 78 3.37 1.58 -6.07
N VAL A 79 4.27 1.60 -7.06
CA VAL A 79 3.90 1.55 -8.47
C VAL A 79 3.15 0.25 -8.80
N LEU A 80 3.66 -0.90 -8.37
CA LEU A 80 3.08 -2.20 -8.66
C LEU A 80 1.68 -2.34 -8.04
N HIS A 81 1.54 -1.98 -6.76
CA HIS A 81 0.27 -2.05 -6.04
C HIS A 81 -0.79 -1.17 -6.70
N LEU A 82 -0.49 0.12 -6.91
CA LEU A 82 -1.43 1.10 -7.45
C LEU A 82 -1.76 0.84 -8.93
N THR A 83 -0.81 0.36 -9.71
CA THR A 83 -1.09 -0.01 -11.11
C THR A 83 -2.03 -1.21 -11.16
N THR A 84 -1.89 -2.16 -10.23
CA THR A 84 -2.76 -3.35 -10.21
C THR A 84 -4.19 -3.00 -9.80
N HIS A 85 -4.38 -1.99 -8.94
CA HIS A 85 -5.71 -1.43 -8.65
C HIS A 85 -6.47 -0.98 -9.91
N THR A 86 -5.76 -0.58 -10.98
CA THR A 86 -6.39 -0.19 -12.26
C THR A 86 -6.88 -1.38 -13.11
N LEU A 87 -6.44 -2.59 -12.78
CA LEU A 87 -6.76 -3.83 -13.51
C LEU A 87 -7.94 -4.59 -12.91
N LEU A 88 -8.42 -4.17 -11.73
CA LEU A 88 -9.50 -4.86 -11.04
C LEU A 88 -10.80 -4.76 -11.83
N PRO A 89 -11.48 -5.88 -12.14
CA PRO A 89 -12.77 -5.91 -12.80
C PRO A 89 -13.94 -5.56 -11.85
N LEU A 90 -13.65 -4.84 -10.75
CA LEU A 90 -14.65 -4.52 -9.74
C LEU A 90 -15.43 -3.26 -10.15
N PRO A 91 -16.78 -3.27 -10.05
CA PRO A 91 -17.58 -2.08 -10.30
C PRO A 91 -17.10 -0.92 -9.43
N LYS A 92 -16.63 0.17 -10.07
CA LYS A 92 -16.03 1.31 -9.36
C LYS A 92 -16.96 1.86 -8.26
N GLU A 93 -18.26 1.89 -8.54
CA GLU A 93 -19.30 2.40 -7.64
C GLU A 93 -19.49 1.59 -6.36
N LYS A 94 -19.14 0.29 -6.35
CA LYS A 94 -19.41 -0.59 -5.20
C LYS A 94 -18.20 -0.77 -4.27
N VAL A 95 -16.99 -0.54 -4.78
CA VAL A 95 -15.76 -0.95 -4.06
C VAL A 95 -14.71 0.16 -3.97
N ALA A 96 -14.93 1.33 -4.57
CA ALA A 96 -14.11 2.50 -4.28
C ALA A 96 -14.69 3.25 -3.06
N PRO A 97 -13.84 3.70 -2.11
CA PRO A 97 -14.26 4.65 -1.09
C PRO A 97 -14.88 5.90 -1.73
N SER A 98 -15.98 6.37 -1.16
CA SER A 98 -16.68 7.60 -1.55
C SER A 98 -16.59 8.65 -0.45
N ASP A 99 -16.77 9.94 -0.78
CA ASP A 99 -16.75 11.02 0.22
C ASP A 99 -17.90 10.90 1.24
N SER A 100 -18.97 10.19 0.88
CA SER A 100 -20.10 9.88 1.77
C SER A 100 -19.89 8.65 2.65
N ASP A 101 -18.84 7.86 2.42
CA ASP A 101 -18.59 6.66 3.20
C ASP A 101 -18.16 7.03 4.62
N SER A 102 -18.70 6.33 5.61
CA SER A 102 -18.11 6.32 6.95
C SER A 102 -16.68 5.79 6.90
N PHE A 103 -15.87 6.12 7.91
CA PHE A 103 -14.50 5.63 8.01
C PHE A 103 -14.40 4.10 7.92
N THR A 104 -15.35 3.38 8.53
CA THR A 104 -15.41 1.91 8.50
C THR A 104 -15.74 1.38 7.11
N GLU A 105 -16.68 2.00 6.40
CA GLU A 105 -17.04 1.60 5.03
C GLU A 105 -15.88 1.86 4.06
N ALA A 106 -15.24 3.01 4.16
CA ALA A 106 -14.06 3.35 3.37
C ALA A 106 -12.92 2.34 3.62
N PHE A 107 -12.69 1.96 4.88
CA PHE A 107 -11.73 0.91 5.24
C PHE A 107 -12.12 -0.45 4.64
N ALA A 108 -13.37 -0.88 4.80
CA ALA A 108 -13.85 -2.16 4.30
C ALA A 108 -13.71 -2.27 2.76
N LYS A 109 -14.13 -1.24 2.03
CA LYS A 109 -13.95 -1.16 0.57
C LYS A 109 -12.48 -1.21 0.18
N SER A 110 -11.62 -0.48 0.89
CA SER A 110 -10.18 -0.44 0.60
C SER A 110 -9.52 -1.80 0.84
N ILE A 111 -9.82 -2.46 1.97
CA ILE A 111 -9.17 -3.73 2.32
C ILE A 111 -9.61 -4.88 1.42
N ILE A 112 -10.88 -4.91 1.00
CA ILE A 112 -11.37 -5.89 0.01
C ILE A 112 -10.58 -5.76 -1.30
N ARG A 113 -10.39 -4.53 -1.80
CA ARG A 113 -9.59 -4.30 -3.01
C ARG A 113 -8.14 -4.73 -2.83
N ASP A 114 -7.53 -4.39 -1.70
CA ASP A 114 -6.14 -4.76 -1.43
C ASP A 114 -5.96 -6.29 -1.37
N VAL A 115 -6.93 -7.03 -0.82
CA VAL A 115 -6.91 -8.50 -0.85
C VAL A 115 -6.92 -9.04 -2.28
N TYR A 116 -7.80 -8.52 -3.16
CA TYR A 116 -7.82 -8.91 -4.56
C TYR A 116 -6.53 -8.55 -5.30
N VAL A 117 -5.99 -7.34 -5.09
CA VAL A 117 -4.72 -6.91 -5.71
C VAL A 117 -3.58 -7.81 -5.27
N ASN A 118 -3.48 -8.09 -3.97
CA ASN A 118 -2.43 -8.94 -3.44
C ASN A 118 -2.54 -10.37 -3.97
N ALA A 119 -3.76 -10.93 -4.06
CA ALA A 119 -3.98 -12.25 -4.64
C ALA A 119 -3.58 -12.31 -6.12
N TYR A 120 -4.00 -11.32 -6.91
CA TYR A 120 -3.63 -11.20 -8.32
C TYR A 120 -2.11 -11.11 -8.52
N LEU A 121 -1.43 -10.27 -7.72
CA LEU A 121 0.01 -10.11 -7.78
C LEU A 121 0.76 -11.37 -7.33
N GLN A 122 0.28 -12.02 -6.28
CA GLN A 122 0.86 -13.25 -5.77
C GLN A 122 0.75 -14.39 -6.80
N ALA A 123 -0.38 -14.49 -7.51
CA ALA A 123 -0.59 -15.52 -8.53
C ALA A 123 0.16 -15.22 -9.84
N GLY A 124 0.12 -13.97 -10.33
CA GLY A 124 0.64 -13.62 -11.65
C GLY A 124 2.10 -13.12 -11.68
N TYR A 125 2.59 -12.54 -10.57
CA TYR A 125 3.90 -11.89 -10.49
C TYR A 125 4.60 -12.13 -9.13
N PRO A 126 4.77 -13.40 -8.70
CA PRO A 126 5.30 -13.73 -7.38
C PRO A 126 6.73 -13.19 -7.14
N ASP A 127 7.53 -13.10 -8.19
CA ASP A 127 8.89 -12.51 -8.18
C ASP A 127 8.88 -11.03 -7.80
N ARG A 128 7.82 -10.30 -8.18
CA ARG A 128 7.66 -8.86 -7.89
C ARG A 128 7.00 -8.60 -6.54
N PHE A 129 6.35 -9.61 -5.97
CA PHE A 129 5.68 -9.51 -4.67
C PHE A 129 6.66 -9.27 -3.51
N VAL A 130 7.95 -9.59 -3.69
CA VAL A 130 9.00 -9.36 -2.68
C VAL A 130 9.17 -7.89 -2.29
N ASP A 131 8.87 -6.95 -3.20
CA ASP A 131 8.91 -5.52 -2.87
C ASP A 131 7.67 -5.09 -2.09
N ILE A 132 6.51 -5.69 -2.34
CA ILE A 132 5.29 -5.49 -1.53
C ILE A 132 5.49 -6.06 -0.13
N ALA A 133 6.00 -7.28 0.00
CA ALA A 133 6.33 -7.87 1.29
C ALA A 133 7.32 -6.99 2.09
N TYR A 134 8.29 -6.38 1.42
CA TYR A 134 9.20 -5.42 2.05
C TYR A 134 8.49 -4.16 2.55
N ALA A 135 7.62 -3.56 1.73
CA ALA A 135 6.84 -2.39 2.14
C ALA A 135 5.90 -2.73 3.31
N ASN A 136 5.25 -3.89 3.28
CA ASN A 136 4.39 -4.39 4.36
C ASN A 136 5.18 -4.59 5.66
N ALA A 137 6.38 -5.15 5.59
CA ALA A 137 7.23 -5.32 6.76
C ALA A 137 7.63 -3.98 7.39
N LEU A 138 7.95 -2.96 6.58
CA LEU A 138 8.24 -1.61 7.09
C LEU A 138 7.01 -0.96 7.72
N SER A 139 5.85 -1.07 7.07
CA SER A 139 4.59 -0.59 7.62
C SER A 139 4.27 -1.26 8.97
N PHE A 140 4.41 -2.59 9.04
CA PHE A 140 4.22 -3.37 10.25
C PHE A 140 5.16 -2.94 11.39
N GLN A 141 6.42 -2.62 11.08
CA GLN A 141 7.35 -2.08 12.09
C GLN A 141 6.88 -0.76 12.69
N ARG A 142 6.22 0.09 11.89
CA ARG A 142 5.74 1.42 12.30
C ARG A 142 4.39 1.43 12.99
N ILE A 143 3.52 0.47 12.68
CA ILE A 143 2.21 0.32 13.31
C ILE A 143 2.39 0.14 14.83
N LYS A 144 1.53 0.76 15.64
CA LYS A 144 1.52 0.54 17.09
C LYS A 144 0.99 -0.86 17.39
N PRO A 145 1.53 -1.58 18.40
CA PRO A 145 0.88 -2.77 18.93
C PRO A 145 -0.58 -2.50 19.27
N VAL A 146 -1.47 -3.44 18.96
CA VAL A 146 -2.92 -3.24 19.00
C VAL A 146 -3.44 -2.96 20.41
N GLU A 147 -2.83 -3.53 21.44
CA GLU A 147 -3.12 -3.25 22.86
C GLU A 147 -2.85 -1.79 23.26
N ARG A 148 -2.09 -1.03 22.44
CA ARG A 148 -1.82 0.41 22.66
C ARG A 148 -2.76 1.32 21.88
N ILE A 149 -3.77 0.77 21.21
CA ILE A 149 -4.76 1.52 20.43
C ILE A 149 -6.07 1.55 21.23
N PHE A 150 -6.47 2.74 21.67
CA PHE A 150 -7.64 2.92 22.53
C PHE A 150 -8.98 2.68 21.81
N ALA A 151 -9.10 3.12 20.56
CA ALA A 151 -10.34 2.95 19.80
C ALA A 151 -10.47 1.51 19.29
N THR A 152 -11.48 0.78 19.75
CA THR A 152 -11.74 -0.62 19.41
C THR A 152 -11.83 -0.84 17.90
N SER A 153 -12.52 0.04 17.16
CA SER A 153 -12.62 -0.05 15.70
C SER A 153 -11.25 0.04 15.02
N THR A 154 -10.45 1.04 15.37
CA THR A 154 -9.07 1.21 14.88
C THR A 154 -8.18 0.02 15.27
N LYS A 155 -8.40 -0.54 16.46
CA LYS A 155 -7.67 -1.73 16.94
C LYS A 155 -7.96 -2.95 16.06
N VAL A 156 -9.23 -3.27 15.83
CA VAL A 156 -9.67 -4.36 14.94
C VAL A 156 -9.17 -4.15 13.51
N MET A 157 -9.30 -2.93 12.98
CA MET A 157 -8.80 -2.58 11.64
C MET A 157 -7.28 -2.78 11.51
N THR A 158 -6.52 -2.35 12.52
CA THR A 158 -5.06 -2.49 12.56
C THR A 158 -4.63 -3.94 12.68
N ALA A 159 -5.33 -4.72 13.52
CA ALA A 159 -5.09 -6.15 13.66
C ALA A 159 -5.37 -6.89 12.34
N LEU A 160 -6.50 -6.60 11.70
CA LEU A 160 -6.88 -7.20 10.44
C LEU A 160 -5.88 -6.87 9.32
N LEU A 161 -5.49 -5.59 9.20
CA LEU A 161 -4.49 -5.15 8.23
C LEU A 161 -3.14 -5.85 8.44
N SER A 162 -2.70 -5.98 9.70
CA SER A 162 -1.45 -6.68 10.05
C SER A 162 -1.54 -8.16 9.69
N LYS A 163 -2.65 -8.82 10.05
CA LYS A 163 -2.86 -10.24 9.81
C LYS A 163 -2.92 -10.56 8.31
N ILE A 164 -3.58 -9.73 7.50
CA ILE A 164 -3.66 -9.93 6.05
C ILE A 164 -2.30 -9.78 5.37
N ASN A 165 -1.52 -8.77 5.76
CA ASN A 165 -0.28 -8.43 5.07
C ASN A 165 0.96 -9.17 5.60
N MET A 166 0.96 -9.57 6.87
CA MET A 166 2.10 -10.21 7.55
C MET A 166 1.79 -11.61 8.08
N GLY A 167 0.54 -12.06 8.04
CA GLY A 167 0.12 -13.35 8.61
C GLY A 167 -0.03 -13.35 10.14
N LEU A 168 0.22 -12.23 10.81
CA LEU A 168 0.19 -12.13 12.27
C LEU A 168 -0.27 -10.76 12.75
N VAL A 169 -0.83 -10.71 13.96
CA VAL A 169 -1.24 -9.47 14.63
C VAL A 169 -0.07 -8.90 15.42
N LYS A 170 0.12 -7.58 15.37
CA LYS A 170 1.14 -6.91 16.19
C LYS A 170 0.60 -6.66 17.59
N GLY A 171 1.05 -7.44 18.55
CA GLY A 171 0.62 -7.32 19.95
C GLY A 171 -0.56 -8.24 20.28
N SER A 172 -1.35 -7.88 21.28
CA SER A 172 -2.37 -8.77 21.87
C SER A 172 -3.77 -8.17 21.81
N LEU A 173 -4.75 -9.01 21.46
CA LEU A 173 -6.18 -8.67 21.45
C LEU A 173 -6.88 -9.30 22.65
N GLU A 174 -8.01 -8.72 23.03
CA GLU A 174 -8.96 -9.39 23.93
C GLU A 174 -9.74 -10.47 23.17
N THR A 175 -10.34 -11.42 23.88
CA THR A 175 -10.99 -12.61 23.29
C THR A 175 -12.04 -12.25 22.22
N GLU A 176 -12.91 -11.28 22.49
CA GLU A 176 -13.96 -10.86 21.53
C GLU A 176 -13.37 -10.16 20.29
N GLU A 177 -12.33 -9.35 20.49
CA GLU A 177 -11.63 -8.66 19.40
C GLU A 177 -10.90 -9.68 18.51
N GLU A 178 -10.25 -10.67 19.11
CA GLU A 178 -9.58 -11.75 18.39
C GLU A 178 -10.56 -12.59 17.58
N GLN A 179 -11.70 -12.99 18.18
CA GLN A 179 -12.76 -13.71 17.47
C GLN A 179 -13.27 -12.90 16.28
N THR A 180 -13.52 -11.61 16.47
CA THR A 180 -13.98 -10.70 15.39
C THR A 180 -12.96 -10.62 14.26
N VAL A 181 -11.68 -10.39 14.58
CA VAL A 181 -10.60 -10.31 13.59
C VAL A 181 -10.43 -11.63 12.85
N ASN A 182 -10.58 -12.76 13.55
CA ASN A 182 -10.47 -14.09 12.95
C ASN A 182 -11.61 -14.36 11.97
N THR A 183 -12.85 -14.06 12.33
CA THR A 183 -14.01 -14.21 11.42
C THR A 183 -13.84 -13.34 10.18
N LEU A 184 -13.57 -12.04 10.35
CA LEU A 184 -13.36 -11.13 9.22
C LEU A 184 -12.18 -11.54 8.33
N PHE A 185 -11.11 -12.05 8.94
CA PHE A 185 -9.97 -12.58 8.18
C PHE A 185 -10.36 -13.78 7.33
N GLN A 186 -11.12 -14.73 7.89
CA GLN A 186 -11.58 -15.90 7.13
C GLN A 186 -12.47 -15.47 5.96
N ASP A 187 -13.45 -14.60 6.19
CA ASP A 187 -14.33 -14.07 5.16
C ASP A 187 -13.52 -13.43 4.03
N LEU A 188 -12.53 -12.60 4.36
CA LEU A 188 -11.65 -11.98 3.35
C LEU A 188 -10.77 -12.99 2.61
N MET A 189 -10.30 -14.06 3.27
CA MET A 189 -9.50 -15.08 2.59
C MET A 189 -10.32 -15.89 1.58
N THR A 190 -11.64 -15.97 1.72
CA THR A 190 -12.51 -16.60 0.70
C THR A 190 -12.58 -15.82 -0.61
N LEU A 191 -12.13 -14.56 -0.62
CA LEU A 191 -12.12 -13.70 -1.83
C LEU A 191 -10.89 -13.91 -2.72
N LYS A 192 -9.86 -14.61 -2.21
CA LYS A 192 -8.62 -14.91 -2.96
C LYS A 192 -8.84 -16.03 -3.98
#